data_AF-A0A2N1QIG4-F1
#
_entry.id   AF-A0A2N1QIG4-F1
#
_cell.length_a   1.000
_cell.length_b   1.000
_cell.length_c   1.000
_cell.angle_alpha   90.00
_cell.angle_beta   90.00
_cell.angle_gamma   90.00
#
_symmetry.space_group_name_H-M   'P 1'
#
loop_
_entity.id
_entity.type
_entity.pdbx_description
1 polymer ?
#
loop_
_entity_poly.entity_id
_entity_poly.type
_entity_poly.pdbx_seq_one_letter_code
_entity_poly.pdbx_strand_id
1 'polypeptide(L)'
;MFQNDDLSIGDWWLFWILMAIPIVNVIVVLIILFSSSTNRTLKHMLWAEVLIVVIVIALLATLLAPLWQQIFPQIRELIQMIIDGLPI
;
A
#
# COMPACT_ATOMS: atom_id res chain seq x y z
N MET A 1 1.42 -11.20 -21.97
CA MET A 1 1.00 -11.05 -20.57
C MET A 1 -0.37 -10.39 -20.37
N PHE A 2 -0.50 -9.06 -20.36
CA PHE A 2 -1.63 -8.40 -19.68
C PHE A 2 -3.02 -8.62 -20.28
N GLN A 3 -3.14 -9.03 -21.54
CA GLN A 3 -4.42 -9.28 -22.21
C GLN A 3 -4.60 -10.75 -22.61
N ASN A 4 -3.61 -11.61 -22.34
CA ASN A 4 -3.68 -13.03 -22.64
C ASN A 4 -4.58 -13.69 -21.61
N ASP A 5 -5.49 -14.60 -21.99
CA ASP A 5 -6.35 -15.32 -21.03
C ASP A 5 -5.55 -16.31 -20.17
N ASP A 6 -4.60 -16.99 -20.78
CA ASP A 6 -3.68 -17.91 -20.09
C ASP A 6 -2.29 -17.27 -19.96
N LEU A 7 -1.77 -17.28 -18.74
CA LEU A 7 -0.44 -16.77 -18.43
C LEU A 7 0.57 -17.91 -18.42
N SER A 8 1.58 -17.81 -19.28
CA SER A 8 2.70 -18.74 -19.28
C SER A 8 3.62 -18.51 -18.08
N ILE A 9 4.50 -19.47 -17.78
CA ILE A 9 5.55 -19.30 -16.75
C ILE A 9 6.42 -18.05 -17.04
N GLY A 10 6.69 -17.76 -18.32
CA GLY A 10 7.44 -16.57 -18.72
C GLY A 10 6.70 -15.26 -18.42
N ASP A 11 5.37 -15.23 -18.57
CA ASP A 11 4.56 -14.07 -18.20
C ASP A 11 4.64 -13.80 -16.69
N TRP A 12 4.65 -14.85 -15.86
CA TRP A 12 4.81 -14.71 -14.41
C TRP A 12 6.20 -14.19 -14.04
N TRP A 13 7.27 -14.68 -14.67
CA TRP A 13 8.60 -14.13 -14.44
C TRP A 13 8.71 -12.66 -14.84
N LEU A 14 8.15 -12.29 -15.99
CA LEU A 14 8.09 -10.90 -16.43
C LEU A 14 7.34 -10.04 -15.40
N PHE A 15 6.21 -10.53 -14.88
CA PHE A 15 5.48 -9.84 -13.83
C PHE A 15 6.35 -9.57 -12.60
N TRP A 16 6.98 -10.61 -12.05
CA TRP A 16 7.81 -10.46 -10.85
C TRP A 16 8.97 -9.49 -11.05
N ILE A 17 9.59 -9.48 -12.24
CA ILE A 17 10.63 -8.52 -12.59
C ILE A 17 10.07 -7.08 -12.62
N LEU A 18 8.91 -6.87 -13.25
CA LEU A 18 8.25 -5.56 -13.28
C LEU A 18 7.88 -5.07 -11.87
N MET A 19 7.40 -5.98 -11.02
CA MET A 19 6.99 -5.69 -9.65
C MET A 19 8.18 -5.43 -8.71
N ALA A 20 9.39 -5.89 -9.03
CA ALA A 20 10.59 -5.66 -8.21
C ALA A 20 11.03 -4.18 -8.21
N ILE A 21 10.67 -3.41 -9.24
CA ILE A 21 11.04 -1.99 -9.35
C ILE A 21 9.89 -1.14 -8.75
N PRO A 22 10.11 -0.37 -7.66
CA PRO A 22 9.01 0.25 -6.90
C PRO A 22 8.08 1.16 -7.71
N ILE A 23 8.64 2.03 -8.56
CA ILE A 23 7.84 2.96 -9.37
C ILE A 23 7.07 2.20 -10.46
N VAL A 24 7.72 1.22 -11.10
CA VAL A 24 7.10 0.40 -12.15
C VAL A 24 5.97 -0.44 -11.56
N ASN A 25 6.17 -1.02 -10.37
CA ASN A 25 5.17 -1.77 -9.63
C ASN A 25 3.88 -0.97 -9.47
N VAL A 26 3.95 0.24 -8.91
CA VAL A 26 2.78 1.10 -8.71
C VAL A 26 2.08 1.39 -10.04
N ILE A 27 2.84 1.77 -11.08
CA ILE A 27 2.26 2.08 -12.39
C ILE A 27 1.57 0.85 -13.00
N VAL A 28 2.23 -0.31 -12.98
CA VAL A 28 1.70 -1.57 -13.54
C VAL A 28 0.46 -2.02 -12.80
N VAL A 29 0.44 -1.94 -11.46
CA VAL A 29 -0.74 -2.26 -10.65
C VAL A 29 -1.92 -1.38 -11.02
N LEU A 30 -1.72 -0.07 -11.10
CA LEU A 30 -2.78 0.87 -11.47
C LEU A 30 -3.33 0.58 -12.87
N ILE A 31 -2.45 0.34 -13.85
CA ILE A 31 -2.86 -0.01 -15.22
C ILE A 31 -3.70 -1.29 -15.21
N ILE A 32 -3.27 -2.33 -14.50
CA ILE A 32 -3.99 -3.61 -14.49
C ILE A 32 -5.34 -3.49 -13.79
N LEU A 33 -5.42 -2.78 -12.67
CA LEU A 33 -6.66 -2.64 -11.90
C LEU A 33 -7.70 -1.80 -12.64
N PHE A 34 -7.30 -0.70 -13.27
CA PHE A 34 -8.22 0.24 -13.93
C PHE A 34 -8.49 -0.05 -15.41
N SER A 35 -7.66 -0.86 -16.08
CA SER A 35 -7.93 -1.26 -17.46
C SER A 35 -9.12 -2.21 -17.52
N SER A 36 -10.03 -2.04 -18.47
CA SER A 36 -11.17 -2.94 -18.69
C SER A 36 -10.79 -4.25 -19.40
N SER A 37 -9.62 -4.30 -20.06
CA SER A 37 -9.24 -5.37 -20.98
C SER A 37 -8.08 -6.25 -20.51
N THR A 38 -7.77 -6.27 -19.21
CA THR A 38 -6.68 -7.08 -18.67
C THR A 38 -7.11 -8.47 -18.24
N ASN A 39 -6.15 -9.40 -18.24
CA ASN A 39 -6.27 -10.76 -17.75
C ASN A 39 -6.96 -10.81 -16.38
N ARG A 40 -8.01 -11.62 -16.29
CA ARG A 40 -8.88 -11.70 -15.11
C ARG A 40 -8.14 -12.25 -13.89
N THR A 41 -7.33 -13.30 -14.07
CA THR A 41 -6.57 -13.94 -12.99
C THR A 41 -5.57 -12.97 -12.37
N LEU A 42 -4.81 -12.25 -13.21
CA LEU A 42 -3.85 -11.25 -12.77
C LEU A 42 -4.53 -10.11 -12.01
N LYS A 43 -5.65 -9.61 -12.53
CA LYS A 43 -6.44 -8.55 -11.86
C LYS A 43 -6.97 -9.01 -10.50
N HIS A 44 -7.52 -10.23 -10.41
CA HIS A 44 -8.02 -10.76 -9.13
C HIS A 44 -6.90 -10.96 -8.11
N MET A 45 -5.73 -11.43 -8.55
CA MET A 45 -4.56 -11.54 -7.68
C MET A 45 -4.16 -10.16 -7.12
N LEU A 46 -4.10 -9.12 -7.96
CA LEU A 46 -3.79 -7.77 -7.49
C LEU A 46 -4.85 -7.21 -6.52
N TRP A 47 -6.13 -7.48 -6.76
CA TRP A 47 -7.18 -7.12 -5.81
C TRP A 47 -7.03 -7.85 -4.47
N ALA A 48 -6.58 -9.11 -4.48
CA ALA A 48 -6.28 -9.85 -3.25
C ALA A 48 -5.08 -9.25 -2.51
N GLU A 49 -4.02 -8.84 -3.22
CA GLU A 49 -2.88 -8.12 -2.62
C GLU A 49 -3.31 -6.80 -1.98
N VAL A 50 -4.12 -6.00 -2.67
CA VAL A 50 -4.69 -4.74 -2.13
C VAL A 50 -5.49 -5.01 -0.86
N LEU A 51 -6.33 -6.05 -0.86
CA LEU A 51 -7.12 -6.43 0.31
C LEU A 51 -6.21 -6.81 1.50
N ILE A 52 -5.16 -7.59 1.27
CA ILE A 52 -4.19 -7.97 2.31
C ILE A 52 -3.51 -6.72 2.87
N VAL A 53 -3.08 -5.78 2.02
CA VAL A 53 -2.47 -4.51 2.48
C VAL A 53 -3.44 -3.72 3.35
N VAL A 54 -4.71 -3.61 2.96
CA VAL A 54 -5.74 -2.92 3.76
C VAL A 54 -5.93 -3.60 5.12
N ILE A 55 -6.00 -4.94 5.15
CA ILE A 55 -6.11 -5.70 6.40
C ILE A 55 -4.90 -5.46 7.29
N VAL A 56 -3.69 -5.52 6.74
CA VAL A 56 -2.44 -5.29 7.50
C VAL A 56 -2.41 -3.87 8.06
N ILE A 57 -2.76 -2.85 7.27
CA ILE A 57 -2.82 -1.47 7.73
C ILE A 57 -3.85 -1.31 8.85
N ALA A 58 -5.04 -1.90 8.69
CA ALA A 58 -6.08 -1.86 9.72
C ALA A 58 -5.62 -2.54 11.03
N LEU A 59 -4.96 -3.71 10.93
CA LEU A 59 -4.41 -4.40 12.09
C LEU A 59 -3.27 -3.61 12.74
N LEU A 60 -2.37 -3.02 11.96
CA LEU A 60 -1.30 -2.18 12.52
C LEU A 60 -1.88 -0.95 13.21
N ALA A 61 -2.91 -0.33 12.64
CA ALA A 61 -3.58 0.81 13.26
C ALA A 61 -4.20 0.44 14.61
N THR A 62 -4.84 -0.73 14.72
CA THR A 62 -5.43 -1.18 15.99
C THR A 62 -4.38 -1.63 17.01
N LEU A 63 -3.36 -2.38 16.58
CA LEU A 63 -2.29 -2.87 17.45
C LEU A 63 -1.39 -1.74 17.98
N LEU A 64 -1.15 -0.71 17.18
CA LEU A 64 -0.32 0.43 17.55
C LEU A 64 -1.14 1.57 18.18
N ALA A 65 -2.47 1.47 18.27
CA ALA A 65 -3.31 2.48 18.92
C ALA A 65 -2.89 2.81 20.36
N PRO A 66 -2.47 1.85 21.21
CA PRO A 66 -2.00 2.17 22.56
C PRO A 66 -0.70 2.99 22.56
N LEU A 67 0.19 2.77 21.59
CA LEU A 67 1.41 3.58 21.44
C LEU A 67 1.05 5.03 21.09
N TRP A 68 0.07 5.22 20.20
CA TRP A 68 -0.45 6.55 19.89
C TRP A 68 -1.02 7.24 21.12
N GLN A 69 -1.73 6.54 21.99
CA GLN A 69 -2.25 7.13 23.24
C GLN A 69 -1.14 7.58 24.20
N GLN A 70 0.01 6.91 24.19
CA GLN A 70 1.16 7.31 25.02
C GLN A 70 1.90 8.53 24.43
N ILE A 71 2.06 8.58 23.11
CA ILE A 71 2.84 9.62 22.43
C ILE A 71 2.01 10.90 22.19
N PHE A 72 0.71 10.77 21.93
CA PHE A 72 -0.16 11.89 21.55
C PHE A 72 -0.20 13.04 22.58
N PRO A 73 -0.28 12.79 23.91
CA PRO A 73 -0.21 13.87 24.90
C PRO A 73 1.09 14.67 24.83
N GLN A 74 2.23 13.98 24.67
CA GLN A 74 3.55 14.62 24.59
C GLN A 74 3.67 15.48 23.34
N ILE A 75 3.18 15.00 22.20
CA ILE A 75 3.13 15.79 20.95
C ILE A 75 2.24 17.02 21.14
N ARG A 76 1.06 16.86 21.75
CA ARG A 76 0.12 17.96 22.00
C ARG A 76 0.76 19.04 22.88
N GLU A 77 1.45 18.65 23.94
CA GLU A 77 2.17 19.57 24.83
C GLU A 77 3.26 20.33 24.08
N LEU A 78 4.08 19.64 23.27
CA LEU A 78 5.11 20.28 22.44
C LEU A 78 4.51 21.29 21.46
N ILE A 79 3.38 20.98 20.82
CA ILE A 79 2.68 21.91 19.92
C ILE A 79 2.19 23.12 20.71
N GLN A 80 1.61 22.91 21.89
CA GLN A 80 1.10 23.99 22.73
C GLN A 80 2.24 24.94 23.17
N MET A 81 3.40 24.39 23.55
CA MET A 81 4.59 25.19 23.87
C MET A 81 5.08 26.04 22.69
N ILE A 82 4.97 25.55 21.46
CA ILE A 82 5.32 26.32 20.26
C ILE A 82 4.30 27.45 20.03
N ILE A 83 3.00 27.16 20.20
CA ILE A 83 1.91 28.12 19.99
C ILE A 83 1.94 29.25 21.01
N ASP A 84 2.17 28.92 22.28
CA ASP A 84 2.17 29.89 23.37
C ASP A 84 3.43 30.79 23.38
N GLY A 85 4.36 30.51 22.46
CA GLY A 85 5.70 31.07 22.45
C GLY A 85 6.56 30.35 23.48
N LEU A 86 7.73 29.85 23.04
CA LEU A 86 8.70 29.19 23.92
C LEU A 86 8.85 30.03 25.20
N PRO A 87 8.57 29.46 26.39
CA PRO A 87 8.97 30.10 27.63
C PRO A 87 10.49 30.12 27.63
N ILE A 88 11.07 31.26 27.24
CA ILE A 88 12.50 31.56 27.40
C ILE A 88 12.75 31.87 28.87
#